data_AF-A0A8C5HAS9-F1
#
_entry.id   AF-A0A8C5HAS9-F1
#
_cell.length_a   1.000
_cell.length_b   1.000
_cell.length_c   1.000
_cell.angle_alpha   90.00
_cell.angle_beta   90.00
_cell.angle_gamma   90.00
#
_symmetry.space_group_name_H-M   'P 1'
#
loop_
_entity.id
_entity.type
_entity.pdbx_description
1 polymer ?
#
loop_
_entity_poly.entity_id
_entity_poly.type
_entity_poly.pdbx_seq_one_letter_code
_entity_poly.pdbx_strand_id
1 'polypeptide(L)'
;MKHLCPSSRGRGWFLSTVKRQLCCYYASARRGLMTQQCDRPAAVMSTSVDRISEGDGLFPASPRPGAAPRCLLALLLCVSLLPAVTALVEGLYCGTEVCYDVLGVSREASKAEVARAYRQLARRYHPDRVKRGEAGAEGETPESAHQKFLLIATAYETLKDEDTRRDYDYMLDHPEEYYQHYYTYYRRRLAPKVDVRVVILVTVCAISIFQYYSWHNSYNDAINYLMTVPKYRIQATEIAKQQGLLNRTKEKGKNRRSKEEIREQEEEVIRDIIKNKIDIKGGYQKPNLSDILLCQIVLFPYYLTTYLAWYASWVYRFTLCREEYGDQEKFFIIRRYMRMSQSQFDSMEDSLKQTFLEKQLWIKDNYESYKKEQEEEMKVKMATDPRMKRYRRWMKNEGPGRLTFIDE
;
A
#
# COMPACT_ATOMS: atom_id res chain seq x y z
N MET A 1 43.13 11.00 1.87
CA MET A 1 42.25 9.84 1.63
C MET A 1 40.81 10.28 1.82
N LYS A 2 40.06 10.38 0.72
CA LYS A 2 38.66 10.84 0.65
C LYS A 2 37.76 9.60 0.72
N HIS A 3 37.15 9.30 1.86
CA HIS A 3 36.20 8.20 2.03
C HIS A 3 35.21 8.60 3.16
N LEU A 4 33.90 8.41 3.13
CA LEU A 4 32.91 7.89 2.17
C LEU A 4 31.57 8.50 2.64
N CYS A 5 31.13 9.59 2.01
CA CYS A 5 29.74 10.05 2.16
C CYS A 5 28.96 9.46 0.99
N PRO A 6 27.94 8.61 1.20
CA PRO A 6 27.21 8.02 0.09
C PRO A 6 26.44 9.13 -0.64
N SER A 7 26.87 9.40 -1.87
CA SER A 7 26.22 10.31 -2.81
C SER A 7 24.77 9.86 -3.03
N SER A 8 23.80 10.56 -2.44
CA SER A 8 22.38 10.33 -2.72
C SER A 8 21.98 11.02 -4.03
N ARG A 9 22.37 10.45 -5.17
CA ARG A 9 21.59 10.61 -6.40
C ARG A 9 20.44 9.58 -6.33
N GLY A 10 19.24 10.03 -5.99
CA GLY A 10 18.06 9.14 -6.00
C GLY A 10 16.98 9.50 -4.99
N ARG A 11 16.25 10.58 -5.29
CA ARG A 11 14.85 10.88 -4.95
C ARG A 11 14.24 10.33 -3.64
N GLY A 12 14.09 11.24 -2.67
CA GLY A 12 13.23 11.09 -1.49
C GLY A 12 11.73 11.29 -1.75
N TRP A 13 11.13 10.54 -2.67
CA TRP A 13 9.69 10.63 -2.95
C TRP A 13 8.82 9.67 -2.12
N PHE A 14 9.31 8.47 -1.78
CA PHE A 14 8.45 7.45 -1.13
C PHE A 14 8.18 7.69 0.37
N LEU A 15 9.13 8.29 1.10
CA LEU A 15 8.96 8.59 2.53
C LEU A 15 8.13 9.85 2.81
N SER A 16 7.84 10.67 1.80
CA SER A 16 7.01 11.89 1.94
C SER A 16 5.51 11.56 1.97
N THR A 17 5.07 10.62 1.14
CA THR A 17 3.65 10.31 0.95
C THR A 17 3.11 9.45 2.10
N VAL A 18 3.88 8.46 2.57
CA VAL A 18 3.47 7.59 3.69
C VAL A 18 3.46 8.34 5.04
N LYS A 19 4.35 9.33 5.23
CA LYS A 19 4.36 10.17 6.45
C LYS A 19 3.18 11.14 6.53
N ARG A 20 2.60 11.55 5.40
CA ARG A 20 1.47 12.49 5.36
C ARG A 20 0.16 11.86 5.85
N GLN A 21 -0.01 10.55 5.67
CA GLN A 21 -1.20 9.82 6.16
C GLN A 21 -1.10 9.39 7.63
N LEU A 22 0.09 9.05 8.12
CA LEU A 22 0.27 8.63 9.53
C LEU A 22 0.30 9.81 10.53
N CYS A 23 0.74 11.01 10.13
CA CYS A 23 0.75 12.18 11.03
C CYS A 23 -0.64 12.80 11.26
N CYS A 24 -1.59 12.66 10.33
CA CYS A 24 -2.96 13.14 10.53
C CYS A 24 -3.75 12.28 11.53
N TYR A 25 -3.42 10.99 11.64
CA TYR A 25 -4.13 10.08 12.57
C TYR A 25 -3.70 10.27 14.02
N TYR A 26 -2.42 10.61 14.28
CA TYR A 26 -1.90 10.78 15.65
C TYR A 26 -2.06 12.19 16.22
N ALA A 27 -2.23 13.23 15.39
CA ALA A 27 -2.39 14.62 15.85
C ALA A 27 -3.84 15.01 16.19
N SER A 28 -4.84 14.23 15.73
CA SER A 28 -6.26 14.47 16.05
C SER A 28 -6.70 13.87 17.39
N ALA A 29 -5.94 12.92 17.95
CA ALA A 29 -6.32 12.20 19.18
C ALA A 29 -5.92 12.93 20.49
N ARG A 30 -5.26 14.09 20.43
CA ARG A 30 -4.72 14.79 21.60
C ARG A 30 -5.25 16.21 21.84
N ARG A 31 -6.30 16.64 21.11
CA ARG A 31 -6.85 18.00 21.16
C ARG A 31 -8.37 18.07 21.19
N GLY A 32 -9.02 17.14 21.88
CA GLY A 32 -10.48 17.07 21.99
C GLY A 32 -10.96 16.71 23.40
N LEU A 33 -10.50 17.45 24.41
CA LEU A 33 -11.02 17.40 25.78
C LEU A 33 -11.27 18.83 26.22
N MET A 34 -12.44 19.36 25.89
CA MET A 34 -13.25 20.23 26.76
C MET A 34 -14.47 20.77 26.01
N THR A 35 -15.64 20.51 26.61
CA THR A 35 -16.88 21.30 26.60
C THR A 35 -17.50 21.67 25.25
N GLN A 36 -18.65 21.07 24.91
CA GLN A 36 -19.89 21.84 24.79
C GLN A 36 -21.14 20.93 24.77
N GLN A 37 -22.07 21.28 25.63
CA GLN A 37 -23.45 20.81 25.69
C GLN A 37 -24.26 21.47 24.57
N CYS A 38 -25.07 20.70 23.83
CA CYS A 38 -26.49 20.95 23.54
C CYS A 38 -27.03 20.17 22.33
N ASP A 39 -28.22 19.62 22.57
CA ASP A 39 -29.37 19.41 21.70
C ASP A 39 -29.48 18.24 20.69
N ARG A 40 -30.63 17.56 20.84
CA ARG A 40 -31.26 16.36 20.22
C ARG A 40 -31.57 16.53 18.72
N PRO A 41 -32.25 15.58 18.01
CA PRO A 41 -32.60 14.18 18.32
C PRO A 41 -32.17 13.16 17.23
N ALA A 42 -31.98 11.90 17.58
CA ALA A 42 -32.04 10.79 16.62
C ALA A 42 -33.15 9.83 17.03
N ALA A 43 -34.09 9.64 16.11
CA ALA A 43 -35.23 8.75 16.20
C ALA A 43 -34.77 7.29 16.36
N VAL A 44 -35.37 6.62 17.34
CA VAL A 44 -35.29 5.17 17.54
C VAL A 44 -36.63 4.59 17.10
N MET A 45 -36.59 3.70 16.10
CA MET A 45 -37.63 2.71 15.80
C MET A 45 -37.09 1.39 16.37
N SER A 46 -37.55 0.94 17.55
CA SER A 46 -38.77 0.15 17.78
C SER A 46 -38.64 -1.31 17.30
N THR A 47 -38.44 -2.22 18.25
CA THR A 47 -39.26 -3.44 18.51
C THR A 47 -38.87 -3.96 19.90
N SER A 48 -39.58 -3.57 20.96
CA SER A 48 -40.69 -4.32 21.61
C SER A 48 -40.25 -5.63 22.26
N VAL A 49 -39.90 -5.53 23.55
CA VAL A 49 -39.98 -6.63 24.55
C VAL A 49 -40.98 -6.17 25.60
N ASP A 50 -42.09 -6.88 25.68
CA ASP A 50 -43.15 -6.67 26.66
C ASP A 50 -42.75 -7.14 28.07
N ARG A 51 -43.47 -6.57 29.03
CA ARG A 51 -43.17 -6.36 30.44
C ARG A 51 -43.98 -7.32 31.32
N ILE A 52 -43.36 -7.96 32.32
CA ILE A 52 -44.00 -8.43 33.58
C ILE A 52 -42.90 -8.31 34.68
N SER A 53 -42.89 -7.23 35.47
CA SER A 53 -43.48 -7.03 36.81
C SER A 53 -42.75 -7.70 37.99
N GLU A 54 -42.32 -6.79 38.87
CA GLU A 54 -41.87 -6.85 40.29
C GLU A 54 -42.04 -8.15 41.09
N GLY A 55 -41.00 -8.46 41.88
CA GLY A 55 -41.04 -9.43 42.97
C GLY A 55 -39.75 -9.37 43.80
N ASP A 56 -39.93 -9.15 45.10
CA ASP A 56 -38.92 -8.83 46.11
C ASP A 56 -37.77 -9.82 46.27
N GLY A 57 -36.66 -9.30 46.78
CA GLY A 57 -35.43 -10.05 47.01
C GLY A 57 -35.54 -11.11 48.10
N LEU A 58 -34.70 -12.14 47.97
CA LEU A 58 -34.22 -12.94 49.10
C LEU A 58 -32.89 -13.61 48.71
N PHE A 59 -31.85 -13.33 49.48
CA PHE A 59 -30.53 -14.00 49.40
C PHE A 59 -30.67 -15.50 49.72
N PRO A 60 -29.98 -16.42 49.04
CA PRO A 60 -29.83 -17.78 49.53
C PRO A 60 -28.60 -17.90 50.44
N ALA A 61 -28.85 -18.38 51.65
CA ALA A 61 -27.86 -18.78 52.63
C ALA A 61 -27.12 -20.08 52.23
N SER A 62 -25.92 -20.23 52.77
CA SER A 62 -25.03 -21.40 52.71
C SER A 62 -25.71 -22.74 53.09
N PRO A 63 -25.32 -23.88 52.48
CA PRO A 63 -25.93 -25.18 52.75
C PRO A 63 -25.38 -25.85 54.03
N ARG A 64 -26.27 -26.55 54.74
CA ARG A 64 -25.93 -27.46 55.86
C ARG A 64 -25.77 -28.91 55.35
N PRO A 65 -24.95 -29.75 56.02
CA PRO A 65 -24.63 -31.09 55.56
C PRO A 65 -25.71 -32.09 55.99
N GLY A 66 -26.21 -32.90 55.05
CA GLY A 66 -27.07 -34.04 55.38
C GLY A 66 -28.15 -34.36 54.34
N ALA A 67 -27.78 -34.77 53.13
CA ALA A 67 -28.69 -35.43 52.19
C ALA A 67 -27.91 -36.14 51.05
N ALA A 68 -27.12 -37.18 51.38
CA ALA A 68 -26.41 -38.01 50.41
C ALA A 68 -27.07 -39.40 50.38
N PRO A 69 -28.10 -39.62 49.53
CA PRO A 69 -27.86 -40.54 48.41
C PRO A 69 -28.65 -40.23 47.11
N ARG A 70 -29.53 -39.21 47.11
CA ARG A 70 -30.43 -38.93 45.96
C ARG A 70 -29.81 -38.00 44.91
N CYS A 71 -28.91 -37.11 45.29
CA CYS A 71 -28.19 -36.23 44.34
C CYS A 71 -27.12 -36.96 43.52
N LEU A 72 -26.49 -38.01 44.07
CA LEU A 72 -25.48 -38.79 43.34
C LEU A 72 -26.09 -39.60 42.19
N LEU A 73 -27.31 -40.12 42.40
CA LEU A 73 -28.04 -40.89 41.39
C LEU A 73 -28.55 -39.97 40.27
N ALA A 74 -29.01 -38.76 40.59
CA ALA A 74 -29.40 -37.75 39.61
C ALA A 74 -28.21 -37.22 38.79
N LEU A 75 -27.04 -37.02 39.42
CA LEU A 75 -25.81 -36.63 38.72
C LEU A 75 -25.29 -37.74 37.81
N LEU A 76 -25.34 -39.02 38.22
CA LEU A 76 -24.96 -40.15 37.38
C LEU A 76 -25.91 -40.34 36.18
N LEU A 77 -27.21 -40.12 36.37
CA LEU A 77 -28.21 -40.18 35.29
C LEU A 77 -28.02 -39.02 34.29
N CYS A 78 -27.71 -37.81 34.76
CA CYS A 78 -27.38 -36.67 33.90
C CYS A 78 -26.06 -36.85 33.12
N VAL A 79 -25.06 -37.53 33.69
CA VAL A 79 -23.80 -37.86 32.98
C VAL A 79 -24.03 -38.93 31.91
N SER A 80 -24.95 -39.88 32.13
CA SER A 80 -25.29 -40.92 31.14
C SER A 80 -26.11 -40.42 29.93
N LEU A 81 -26.67 -39.20 30.04
CA LEU A 81 -27.49 -38.55 29.01
C LEU A 81 -26.76 -37.41 28.27
N LEU A 82 -25.48 -37.18 28.57
CA LEU A 82 -24.66 -36.28 27.77
C LEU A 82 -24.54 -36.87 26.36
N PRO A 83 -25.03 -36.19 25.31
CA PRO A 83 -24.80 -36.64 23.95
C PRO A 83 -23.29 -36.74 23.74
N ALA A 84 -22.83 -37.84 23.12
CA ALA A 84 -21.45 -37.96 22.70
C ALA A 84 -21.10 -36.72 21.88
N VAL A 85 -20.21 -35.88 22.40
CA VAL A 85 -19.73 -34.69 21.70
C VAL A 85 -18.96 -35.21 20.50
N THR A 86 -19.63 -35.33 19.36
CA THR A 86 -18.97 -35.56 18.09
C THR A 86 -18.19 -34.30 17.80
N ALA A 87 -16.86 -34.39 17.83
CA ALA A 87 -15.98 -33.25 17.63
C ALA A 87 -15.89 -32.80 16.15
N LEU A 88 -16.92 -33.12 15.35
CA LEU A 88 -17.05 -32.68 13.97
C LEU A 88 -17.69 -31.30 13.92
N VAL A 89 -17.08 -30.42 13.12
CA VAL A 89 -17.48 -29.02 12.97
C VAL A 89 -18.56 -28.89 11.90
N GLU A 90 -19.74 -28.39 12.29
CA GLU A 90 -20.82 -28.05 11.36
C GLU A 90 -20.33 -27.04 10.31
N GLY A 91 -20.41 -27.40 9.01
CA GLY A 91 -19.96 -26.58 7.88
C GLY A 91 -18.54 -26.87 7.36
N LEU A 92 -17.79 -27.78 7.98
CA LEU A 92 -16.48 -28.23 7.49
C LEU A 92 -16.57 -29.64 6.88
N TYR A 93 -15.98 -29.86 5.70
CA TYR A 93 -16.05 -31.14 4.97
C TYR A 93 -17.49 -31.67 4.85
N CYS A 94 -17.81 -32.83 5.43
CA CYS A 94 -19.12 -33.46 5.43
C CYS A 94 -20.04 -33.03 6.59
N GLY A 95 -19.67 -31.97 7.32
CA GLY A 95 -20.45 -31.44 8.43
C GLY A 95 -20.38 -32.35 9.66
N THR A 96 -21.53 -32.79 10.14
CA THR A 96 -21.65 -33.65 11.33
C THR A 96 -21.44 -35.14 11.03
N GLU A 97 -21.37 -35.54 9.76
CA GLU A 97 -21.16 -36.92 9.32
C GLU A 97 -19.71 -37.18 8.91
N VAL A 98 -19.21 -38.40 9.16
CA VAL A 98 -17.87 -38.81 8.72
C VAL A 98 -17.93 -39.16 7.23
N CYS A 99 -17.07 -38.54 6.40
CA CYS A 99 -17.08 -38.69 4.94
C CYS A 99 -16.87 -40.15 4.46
N TYR A 100 -16.16 -40.96 5.25
CA TYR A 100 -15.99 -42.40 4.99
C TYR A 100 -17.32 -43.16 5.12
N ASP A 101 -18.08 -42.88 6.19
CA ASP A 101 -19.37 -43.50 6.48
C ASP A 101 -20.44 -43.09 5.44
N VAL A 102 -20.40 -41.84 5.00
CA VAL A 102 -21.25 -41.29 3.93
C VAL A 102 -21.13 -42.08 2.63
N LEU A 103 -19.89 -42.46 2.27
CA LEU A 103 -19.62 -43.28 1.09
C LEU A 103 -19.73 -44.79 1.37
N GLY A 104 -19.85 -45.20 2.64
CA GLY A 104 -19.86 -46.59 3.06
C GLY A 104 -18.53 -47.31 2.80
N VAL A 105 -17.41 -46.61 2.94
CA VAL A 105 -16.06 -47.14 2.70
C VAL A 105 -15.20 -47.03 3.95
N SER A 106 -14.23 -47.93 4.13
CA SER A 106 -13.31 -47.86 5.27
C SER A 106 -12.28 -46.73 5.11
N ARG A 107 -11.68 -46.30 6.23
CA ARG A 107 -10.56 -45.34 6.23
C ARG A 107 -9.34 -45.84 5.45
N GLU A 108 -9.19 -47.16 5.31
CA GLU A 108 -8.12 -47.82 4.55
C GLU A 108 -8.48 -48.05 3.06
N ALA A 109 -9.69 -47.66 2.63
CA ALA A 109 -10.16 -47.92 1.27
C ALA A 109 -9.27 -47.24 0.22
N SER A 110 -9.02 -47.96 -0.87
CA SER A 110 -8.25 -47.47 -2.00
C SER A 110 -9.02 -46.39 -2.78
N LYS A 111 -8.31 -45.51 -3.51
CA LYS A 111 -8.95 -44.52 -4.41
C LYS A 111 -9.95 -45.16 -5.38
N ALA A 112 -9.67 -46.38 -5.83
CA ALA A 112 -10.54 -47.11 -6.75
C ALA A 112 -11.87 -47.52 -6.09
N GLU A 113 -11.83 -47.95 -4.83
CA GLU A 113 -13.02 -48.30 -4.04
C GLU A 113 -13.85 -47.07 -3.72
N VAL A 114 -13.21 -45.98 -3.26
CA VAL A 114 -13.86 -44.69 -3.02
C VAL A 114 -14.59 -44.21 -4.29
N ALA A 115 -13.94 -44.28 -5.46
CA ALA A 115 -14.55 -43.92 -6.73
C ALA A 115 -15.67 -44.87 -7.18
N ARG A 116 -15.62 -46.16 -6.84
CA ARG A 116 -16.70 -47.12 -7.12
C ARG A 116 -17.93 -46.84 -6.26
N ALA A 117 -17.73 -46.66 -4.95
CA ALA A 117 -18.79 -46.35 -3.99
C ALA A 117 -19.50 -45.04 -4.35
N TYR A 118 -18.74 -43.98 -4.64
CA TYR A 118 -19.28 -42.71 -5.12
C TYR A 118 -20.15 -42.89 -6.37
N ARG A 119 -19.69 -43.61 -7.40
CA ARG A 119 -20.47 -43.81 -8.63
C ARG A 119 -21.78 -44.57 -8.38
N GLN A 120 -21.78 -45.53 -7.45
CA GLN A 120 -22.97 -46.29 -7.08
C GLN A 120 -24.00 -45.40 -6.36
N LEU A 121 -23.55 -44.65 -5.36
CA LEU A 121 -24.39 -43.75 -4.57
C LEU A 121 -24.88 -42.55 -5.41
N ALA A 122 -24.02 -41.95 -6.21
CA ALA A 122 -24.38 -40.84 -7.11
C ALA A 122 -25.45 -41.26 -8.12
N ARG A 123 -25.41 -42.50 -8.65
CA ARG A 123 -26.49 -43.02 -9.51
C ARG A 123 -27.78 -43.28 -8.75
N ARG A 124 -27.73 -43.59 -7.45
CA ARG A 124 -28.92 -43.86 -6.63
C ARG A 124 -29.62 -42.56 -6.25
N TYR A 125 -28.86 -41.54 -5.87
CA TYR A 125 -29.36 -40.23 -5.42
C TYR A 125 -29.36 -39.16 -6.52
N HIS A 126 -29.21 -39.54 -7.79
CA HIS A 126 -29.20 -38.59 -8.90
C HIS A 126 -30.57 -37.91 -9.04
N PRO A 127 -30.64 -36.56 -9.11
CA PRO A 127 -31.92 -35.84 -9.11
C PRO A 127 -32.86 -36.25 -10.26
N ASP A 128 -32.32 -36.66 -11.42
CA ASP A 128 -33.14 -37.16 -12.54
C ASP A 128 -33.87 -38.48 -12.22
N ARG A 129 -33.24 -39.38 -11.45
CA ARG A 129 -33.85 -40.68 -11.10
C ARG A 129 -34.80 -40.55 -9.92
N VAL A 130 -34.49 -39.67 -8.98
CA VAL A 130 -35.40 -39.33 -7.87
C VAL A 130 -36.67 -38.67 -8.40
N LYS A 131 -36.55 -37.74 -9.36
CA LYS A 131 -37.72 -37.11 -10.03
C LYS A 131 -38.61 -38.11 -10.76
N ARG A 132 -38.04 -39.19 -11.28
CA ARG A 132 -38.77 -40.26 -11.99
C ARG A 132 -39.44 -41.27 -11.04
N GLY A 133 -39.24 -41.15 -9.73
CA GLY A 133 -39.76 -42.10 -8.74
C GLY A 133 -39.06 -43.47 -8.76
N GLU A 134 -37.96 -43.62 -9.49
CA GLU A 134 -37.25 -44.88 -9.69
C GLU A 134 -36.12 -45.13 -8.68
N ALA A 135 -35.70 -44.09 -7.94
CA ALA A 135 -34.60 -44.22 -7.00
C ALA A 135 -34.70 -43.21 -5.84
N GLY A 136 -34.65 -43.75 -4.63
CA GLY A 136 -34.64 -43.13 -3.30
C GLY A 136 -34.67 -44.27 -2.29
N ALA A 137 -34.22 -44.08 -1.04
CA ALA A 137 -34.68 -45.05 -0.03
C ALA A 137 -36.20 -44.89 0.09
N GLU A 138 -36.94 -45.99 0.20
CA GLU A 138 -38.40 -45.96 0.34
C GLU A 138 -38.78 -44.98 1.47
N GLY A 139 -39.46 -43.87 1.13
CA GLY A 139 -39.89 -42.84 2.08
C GLY A 139 -39.12 -41.51 2.11
N GLU A 140 -38.13 -41.28 1.24
CA GLU A 140 -37.38 -40.00 1.21
C GLU A 140 -38.03 -38.94 0.31
N THR A 141 -38.07 -37.69 0.79
CA THR A 141 -38.54 -36.53 -0.01
C THR A 141 -37.49 -36.13 -1.06
N PRO A 142 -37.90 -35.52 -2.19
CA PRO A 142 -36.96 -35.06 -3.23
C PRO A 142 -35.92 -34.07 -2.71
N GLU A 143 -36.27 -33.28 -1.68
CA GLU A 143 -35.36 -32.36 -1.00
C GLU A 143 -34.30 -33.10 -0.18
N SER A 144 -34.69 -34.14 0.56
CA SER A 144 -33.76 -34.98 1.34
C SER A 144 -32.76 -35.72 0.42
N ALA A 145 -33.22 -36.24 -0.71
CA ALA A 145 -32.35 -36.90 -1.67
C ALA A 145 -31.33 -35.94 -2.31
N HIS A 146 -31.72 -34.68 -2.53
CA HIS A 146 -30.81 -33.65 -3.02
C HIS A 146 -29.70 -33.33 -2.01
N GLN A 147 -30.05 -33.17 -0.73
CA GLN A 147 -29.08 -32.95 0.34
C GLN A 147 -28.09 -34.11 0.46
N LYS A 148 -28.59 -35.36 0.41
CA LYS A 148 -27.73 -36.56 0.42
C LYS A 148 -26.80 -36.60 -0.79
N PHE A 149 -27.27 -36.22 -1.97
CA PHE A 149 -26.43 -36.14 -3.17
C PHE A 149 -25.29 -35.13 -3.01
N LEU A 150 -25.57 -33.93 -2.49
CA LEU A 150 -24.54 -32.91 -2.21
C LEU A 150 -23.51 -33.40 -1.18
N LEU A 151 -23.99 -34.09 -0.15
CA LEU A 151 -23.16 -34.62 0.91
C LEU A 151 -22.25 -35.76 0.39
N ILE A 152 -22.78 -36.67 -0.44
CA ILE A 152 -22.02 -37.72 -1.17
C ILE A 152 -20.96 -37.09 -2.08
N ALA A 153 -21.29 -36.02 -2.80
CA ALA A 153 -20.34 -35.32 -3.66
C ALA A 153 -19.21 -34.70 -2.84
N THR A 154 -19.53 -34.06 -1.72
CA THR A 154 -18.56 -33.43 -0.81
C THR A 154 -17.63 -34.46 -0.16
N ALA A 155 -18.16 -35.62 0.24
CA ALA A 155 -17.39 -36.74 0.76
C ALA A 155 -16.39 -37.27 -0.28
N TYR A 156 -16.85 -37.46 -1.52
CA TYR A 156 -15.98 -37.90 -2.61
C TYR A 156 -14.91 -36.85 -2.93
N GLU A 157 -15.25 -35.57 -3.02
CA GLU A 157 -14.26 -34.51 -3.25
C GLU A 157 -13.19 -34.47 -2.17
N THR A 158 -13.57 -34.66 -0.91
CA THR A 158 -12.65 -34.69 0.24
C THR A 158 -11.72 -35.89 0.18
N LEU A 159 -12.23 -37.08 -0.15
CA LEU A 159 -11.48 -38.33 -0.12
C LEU A 159 -10.76 -38.70 -1.43
N LYS A 160 -11.09 -38.01 -2.53
CA LYS A 160 -10.53 -38.28 -3.87
C LYS A 160 -9.06 -37.90 -3.99
N ASP A 161 -8.68 -36.73 -3.49
CA ASP A 161 -7.31 -36.24 -3.53
C ASP A 161 -6.55 -36.64 -2.25
N GLU A 162 -5.31 -37.07 -2.39
CA GLU A 162 -4.53 -37.61 -1.26
C GLU A 162 -4.23 -36.52 -0.24
N ASP A 163 -3.95 -35.30 -0.71
CA ASP A 163 -3.63 -34.22 0.20
C ASP A 163 -4.88 -33.72 0.97
N THR A 164 -6.06 -33.72 0.35
CA THR A 164 -7.32 -33.38 1.06
C THR A 164 -7.75 -34.48 2.00
N ARG A 165 -7.54 -35.75 1.61
CA ARG A 165 -7.78 -36.92 2.44
C ARG A 165 -6.86 -36.89 3.67
N ARG A 166 -5.57 -36.60 3.49
CA ARG A 166 -4.61 -36.50 4.58
C ARG A 166 -4.97 -35.38 5.56
N ASP A 167 -5.39 -34.22 5.08
CA ASP A 167 -5.85 -33.13 5.95
C ASP A 167 -7.14 -33.51 6.69
N TYR A 168 -8.06 -34.22 6.04
CA TYR A 168 -9.28 -34.72 6.66
C TYR A 168 -9.00 -35.79 7.72
N ASP A 169 -8.11 -36.72 7.42
CA ASP A 169 -7.63 -37.75 8.34
C ASP A 169 -6.95 -37.12 9.56
N TYR A 170 -6.11 -36.12 9.35
CA TYR A 170 -5.49 -35.35 10.43
C TYR A 170 -6.53 -34.61 11.29
N MET A 171 -7.58 -34.06 10.68
CA MET A 171 -8.70 -33.46 11.41
C MET A 171 -9.45 -34.47 12.29
N LEU A 172 -9.66 -35.70 11.79
CA LEU A 172 -10.30 -36.76 12.57
C LEU A 172 -9.45 -37.21 13.75
N ASP A 173 -8.13 -37.22 13.60
CA ASP A 173 -7.20 -37.61 14.66
C ASP A 173 -6.95 -36.49 15.70
N HIS A 174 -7.07 -35.22 15.30
CA HIS A 174 -6.78 -34.03 16.11
C HIS A 174 -7.94 -33.01 16.15
N PRO A 175 -9.13 -33.37 16.66
CA PRO A 175 -10.29 -32.48 16.66
C PRO A 175 -10.11 -31.20 17.49
N GLU A 176 -9.17 -31.17 18.44
CA GLU A 176 -8.86 -30.01 19.28
C GLU A 176 -8.31 -28.81 18.50
N GLU A 177 -7.70 -29.04 17.33
CA GLU A 177 -7.03 -28.00 16.53
C GLU A 177 -7.97 -27.24 15.57
N TYR A 178 -9.15 -26.85 16.06
CA TYR A 178 -10.22 -26.20 15.26
C TYR A 178 -9.73 -25.15 14.25
N TYR A 179 -8.94 -24.17 14.72
CA TYR A 179 -8.48 -23.07 13.88
C TYR A 179 -7.53 -23.50 12.77
N GLN A 180 -6.72 -24.54 13.00
CA GLN A 180 -5.81 -25.05 11.99
C GLN A 180 -6.59 -25.72 10.86
N HIS A 181 -7.53 -26.60 11.20
CA HIS A 181 -8.37 -27.31 10.22
C HIS A 181 -9.26 -26.37 9.41
N TYR A 182 -9.82 -25.35 10.08
CA TYR A 182 -10.53 -24.28 9.41
C TYR A 182 -9.64 -23.58 8.38
N TYR A 183 -8.43 -23.18 8.78
CA TYR A 183 -7.50 -22.50 7.88
C TYR A 183 -7.04 -23.37 6.71
N THR A 184 -6.70 -24.65 6.94
CA THR A 184 -6.26 -25.57 5.88
C THR A 184 -7.36 -25.82 4.85
N TYR A 185 -8.60 -26.04 5.30
CA TYR A 185 -9.78 -26.20 4.45
C TYR A 185 -10.03 -24.97 3.56
N TYR A 186 -10.11 -23.77 4.16
CA TYR A 186 -10.36 -22.55 3.38
C TYR A 186 -9.20 -22.19 2.48
N ARG A 187 -7.95 -22.37 2.92
CA ARG A 187 -6.77 -22.12 2.10
C ARG A 187 -6.80 -22.97 0.82
N ARG A 188 -7.18 -24.25 0.88
CA ARG A 188 -7.25 -25.09 -0.32
C ARG A 188 -8.35 -24.66 -1.28
N ARG A 189 -9.53 -24.30 -0.77
CA ARG A 189 -10.67 -23.89 -1.60
C ARG A 189 -10.52 -22.49 -2.19
N LEU A 190 -9.92 -21.55 -1.44
CA LEU A 190 -9.81 -20.14 -1.80
C LEU A 190 -8.43 -19.73 -2.30
N ALA A 191 -7.43 -20.63 -2.31
CA ALA A 191 -6.10 -20.31 -2.83
C ALA A 191 -6.21 -19.84 -4.28
N PRO A 192 -5.71 -18.63 -4.61
CA PRO A 192 -5.67 -18.18 -5.98
C PRO A 192 -4.81 -19.13 -6.80
N LYS A 193 -5.30 -19.53 -7.97
CA LYS A 193 -4.55 -20.40 -8.90
C LYS A 193 -3.30 -19.73 -9.47
N VAL A 194 -3.22 -18.41 -9.37
CA VAL A 194 -2.08 -17.61 -9.83
C VAL A 194 -1.25 -17.14 -8.65
N ASP A 195 0.07 -17.26 -8.77
CA ASP A 195 0.99 -16.71 -7.78
C ASP A 195 0.85 -15.19 -7.73
N VAL A 196 0.44 -14.69 -6.57
CA VAL A 196 0.28 -13.24 -6.31
C VAL A 196 1.58 -12.48 -6.64
N ARG A 197 2.73 -13.14 -6.47
CA ARG A 197 4.05 -12.59 -6.81
C ARG A 197 4.20 -12.25 -8.29
N VAL A 198 3.66 -13.09 -9.18
CA VAL A 198 3.70 -12.86 -10.64
C VAL A 198 2.85 -11.65 -10.98
N VAL A 199 1.66 -11.54 -10.38
CA VAL A 199 0.77 -10.39 -10.57
C VAL A 199 1.43 -9.09 -10.10
N ILE A 200 2.10 -9.11 -8.94
CA ILE A 200 2.84 -7.96 -8.43
C ILE A 200 3.99 -7.58 -9.39
N LEU A 201 4.75 -8.56 -9.89
CA LEU A 201 5.87 -8.29 -10.81
C LEU A 201 5.36 -7.64 -12.10
N VAL A 202 4.33 -8.22 -12.73
CA VAL A 202 3.77 -7.71 -13.99
C VAL A 202 3.22 -6.29 -13.82
N THR A 203 2.49 -6.03 -12.73
CA THR A 203 1.95 -4.70 -12.44
C THR A 203 3.05 -3.67 -12.19
N VAL A 204 4.10 -4.03 -11.44
CA VAL A 204 5.27 -3.17 -11.20
C VAL A 204 6.03 -2.85 -12.48
N CYS A 205 6.22 -3.84 -13.36
CA CYS A 205 6.84 -3.64 -14.67
C CYS A 205 6.00 -2.69 -15.54
N ALA A 206 4.68 -2.89 -15.61
CA ALA A 206 3.79 -2.03 -16.38
C ALA A 206 3.81 -0.57 -15.89
N ILE A 207 3.73 -0.36 -14.57
CA ILE A 207 3.83 0.97 -13.96
C ILE A 207 5.19 1.60 -14.27
N SER A 208 6.27 0.83 -14.19
CA SER A 208 7.64 1.32 -14.46
C SER A 208 7.82 1.77 -15.91
N ILE A 209 7.24 1.03 -16.87
CA ILE A 209 7.25 1.39 -18.29
C ILE A 209 6.45 2.68 -18.50
N PHE A 210 5.23 2.76 -17.95
CA PHE A 210 4.39 3.95 -18.05
C PHE A 210 5.07 5.19 -17.46
N GLN A 211 5.71 5.06 -16.29
CA GLN A 211 6.47 6.13 -15.66
C GLN A 211 7.63 6.61 -16.54
N TYR A 212 8.39 5.70 -17.14
CA TYR A 212 9.49 6.06 -18.03
C TYR A 212 9.00 6.84 -19.24
N TYR A 213 7.94 6.37 -19.90
CA TYR A 213 7.37 7.09 -21.05
C TYR A 213 6.78 8.44 -20.66
N SER A 214 6.06 8.51 -19.53
CA SER A 214 5.51 9.77 -19.02
C SER A 214 6.61 10.80 -18.76
N TRP A 215 7.68 10.42 -18.06
CA TRP A 215 8.80 11.33 -17.80
C TRP A 215 9.59 11.69 -19.06
N HIS A 216 9.77 10.74 -19.97
CA HIS A 216 10.41 11.02 -21.25
C HIS A 216 9.61 12.06 -22.07
N ASN A 217 8.29 11.92 -22.11
CA ASN A 217 7.41 12.88 -22.78
C ASN A 217 7.48 14.25 -22.11
N SER A 218 7.33 14.32 -20.79
CA SER A 218 7.44 15.59 -20.06
C SER A 218 8.80 16.26 -20.28
N TYR A 219 9.91 15.52 -20.23
CA TYR A 219 11.24 16.06 -20.54
C TYR A 219 11.32 16.65 -21.95
N ASN A 220 10.78 15.94 -22.96
CA ASN A 220 10.75 16.42 -24.33
C ASN A 220 9.88 17.68 -24.49
N ASP A 221 8.73 17.74 -23.82
CA ASP A 221 7.85 18.91 -23.80
C ASP A 221 8.57 20.14 -23.21
N ALA A 222 9.32 19.95 -22.12
CA ALA A 222 10.12 21.01 -21.53
C ALA A 222 11.22 21.51 -22.47
N ILE A 223 11.92 20.61 -23.16
CA ILE A 223 12.93 21.00 -24.17
C ILE A 223 12.27 21.76 -25.32
N ASN A 224 11.14 21.29 -25.83
CA ASN A 224 10.40 21.97 -26.89
C ASN A 224 9.96 23.38 -26.45
N TYR A 225 9.49 23.53 -25.22
CA TYR A 225 9.17 24.84 -24.64
C TYR A 225 10.42 25.75 -24.54
N LEU A 226 11.56 25.23 -24.08
CA LEU A 226 12.79 26.02 -23.98
C LEU A 226 13.29 26.50 -25.35
N MET A 227 13.04 25.74 -26.41
CA MET A 227 13.35 26.14 -27.79
C MET A 227 12.50 27.31 -28.29
N THR A 228 11.26 27.47 -27.81
CA THR A 228 10.37 28.58 -28.23
C THR A 228 10.73 29.89 -27.52
N VAL A 229 11.24 29.81 -26.29
CA VAL A 229 11.59 31.00 -25.50
C VAL A 229 12.86 31.65 -26.06
N PRO A 230 12.80 32.94 -26.49
CA PRO A 230 13.91 33.58 -27.18
C PRO A 230 15.17 33.70 -26.33
N LYS A 231 15.02 33.87 -25.01
CA LYS A 231 16.13 33.97 -24.05
C LYS A 231 17.09 32.78 -24.14
N TYR A 232 16.56 31.56 -24.09
CA TYR A 232 17.39 30.35 -24.09
C TYR A 232 17.93 30.03 -25.46
N ARG A 233 17.14 30.31 -26.51
CA ARG A 233 17.57 30.14 -27.90
C ARG A 233 18.77 31.01 -28.24
N ILE A 234 18.73 32.31 -27.89
CA ILE A 234 19.84 33.22 -28.15
C ILE A 234 21.11 32.73 -27.43
N GLN A 235 21.00 32.40 -26.15
CA GLN A 235 22.12 31.86 -25.37
C GLN A 235 22.71 30.59 -26.01
N ALA A 236 21.86 29.65 -26.43
CA ALA A 236 22.29 28.43 -27.09
C ALA A 236 22.97 28.71 -28.43
N THR A 237 22.47 29.66 -29.22
CA THR A 237 23.12 30.05 -30.50
C THR A 237 24.48 30.71 -30.30
N GLU A 238 24.65 31.51 -29.25
CA GLU A 238 25.95 32.12 -28.91
C GLU A 238 26.97 31.06 -28.52
N ILE A 239 26.57 30.10 -27.69
CA ILE A 239 27.40 28.95 -27.31
C ILE A 239 27.75 28.12 -28.55
N ALA A 240 26.80 27.88 -29.45
CA ALA A 240 27.04 27.13 -30.68
C ALA A 240 28.08 27.81 -31.58
N LYS A 241 28.02 29.15 -31.70
CA LYS A 241 29.02 29.95 -32.41
C LYS A 241 30.38 29.88 -31.75
N GLN A 242 30.44 30.00 -30.42
CA GLN A 242 31.69 29.87 -29.65
C GLN A 242 32.34 28.50 -29.83
N GLN A 243 31.54 27.43 -29.92
CA GLN A 243 32.00 26.07 -30.17
C GLN A 243 32.33 25.78 -31.64
N GLY A 244 32.12 26.75 -32.55
CA GLY A 244 32.35 26.59 -33.99
C GLY A 244 31.37 25.64 -34.68
N LEU A 245 30.30 25.21 -34.01
CA LEU A 245 29.32 24.23 -34.51
C LEU A 245 28.42 24.80 -35.61
N LEU A 246 28.34 26.13 -35.73
CA LEU A 246 27.56 26.84 -36.75
C LEU A 246 28.41 27.37 -37.92
N ASN A 247 29.68 26.98 -38.03
CA ASN A 247 30.55 27.52 -39.07
C ASN A 247 30.22 26.97 -40.46
N ARG A 248 29.69 27.87 -41.32
CA ARG A 248 29.39 27.66 -42.74
C ARG A 248 30.66 27.47 -43.56
N THR A 249 31.27 26.29 -43.57
CA THR A 249 32.11 25.91 -44.70
C THR A 249 31.18 25.66 -45.89
N LYS A 250 31.29 26.48 -46.95
CA LYS A 250 30.46 26.36 -48.15
C LYS A 250 30.74 25.00 -48.81
N GLU A 251 29.87 24.01 -48.60
CA GLU A 251 29.89 22.77 -49.37
C GLU A 251 29.72 23.10 -50.86
N LYS A 252 30.79 22.95 -51.65
CA LYS A 252 30.77 23.09 -53.10
C LYS A 252 30.79 21.70 -53.71
N GLY A 253 29.74 21.32 -54.44
CA GLY A 253 29.66 20.06 -55.18
C GLY A 253 28.23 19.55 -55.36
N LYS A 254 28.09 18.41 -56.04
CA LYS A 254 26.81 17.70 -56.27
C LYS A 254 26.08 17.27 -54.98
N ASN A 255 26.77 17.27 -53.83
CA ASN A 255 26.27 16.84 -52.52
C ASN A 255 25.89 18.02 -51.60
N ARG A 256 25.39 19.13 -52.17
CA ARG A 256 24.96 20.29 -51.38
C ARG A 256 23.66 19.98 -50.65
N ARG A 257 23.71 19.96 -49.32
CA ARG A 257 22.53 19.82 -48.45
C ARG A 257 21.46 20.85 -48.78
N SER A 258 20.20 20.45 -48.70
CA SER A 258 19.07 21.36 -48.93
C SER A 258 19.03 22.45 -47.86
N LYS A 259 18.43 23.60 -48.17
CA LYS A 259 18.29 24.70 -47.20
C LYS A 259 17.52 24.27 -45.95
N GLU A 260 16.59 23.33 -46.10
CA GLU A 260 15.76 22.79 -45.03
C GLU A 260 16.57 21.86 -44.12
N GLU A 261 17.35 20.94 -44.68
CA GLU A 261 18.27 20.08 -43.93
C GLU A 261 19.28 20.88 -43.10
N ILE A 262 19.81 21.97 -43.66
CA ILE A 262 20.74 22.85 -42.93
C ILE A 262 20.03 23.49 -41.73
N ARG A 263 18.78 23.94 -41.91
CA ARG A 263 17.98 24.52 -40.81
C ARG A 263 17.70 23.50 -39.72
N GLU A 264 17.33 22.27 -40.09
CA GLU A 264 17.10 21.18 -39.14
C GLU A 264 18.36 20.83 -38.34
N GLN A 265 19.52 20.81 -38.98
CA GLN A 265 20.80 20.59 -38.29
C GLN A 265 21.15 21.72 -37.33
N GLU A 266 20.96 22.97 -37.73
CA GLU A 266 21.16 24.11 -36.83
C GLU A 266 20.19 24.03 -35.63
N GLU A 267 18.93 23.66 -35.85
CA GLU A 267 17.95 23.45 -34.79
C GLU A 267 18.29 22.28 -33.86
N GLU A 268 18.86 21.20 -34.39
CA GLU A 268 19.31 20.05 -33.61
C GLU A 268 20.54 20.38 -32.75
N VAL A 269 21.51 21.14 -33.29
CA VAL A 269 22.66 21.65 -32.54
C VAL A 269 22.20 22.54 -31.39
N ILE A 270 21.27 23.47 -31.64
CA ILE A 270 20.71 24.34 -30.59
C ILE A 270 20.00 23.49 -29.53
N ARG A 271 19.21 22.49 -29.95
CA ARG A 271 18.52 21.56 -29.05
C ARG A 271 19.49 20.79 -28.16
N ASP A 272 20.59 20.30 -28.73
CA ASP A 272 21.62 19.57 -27.97
C ASP A 272 22.32 20.47 -26.94
N ILE A 273 22.65 21.70 -27.32
CA ILE A 273 23.23 22.67 -26.39
C ILE A 273 22.28 22.95 -25.23
N ILE A 274 20.97 23.13 -25.50
CA ILE A 274 19.97 23.31 -24.45
C ILE A 274 19.92 22.08 -23.53
N LYS A 275 19.90 20.86 -24.07
CA LYS A 275 19.90 19.62 -23.28
C LYS A 275 21.13 19.49 -22.37
N ASN A 276 22.30 19.92 -22.85
CA ASN A 276 23.57 19.73 -22.16
C ASN A 276 23.91 20.86 -21.19
N LYS A 277 23.45 22.09 -21.44
CA LYS A 277 23.77 23.28 -20.63
C LYS A 277 22.69 23.66 -19.64
N ILE A 278 21.43 23.35 -19.90
CA ILE A 278 20.32 23.70 -19.01
C ILE A 278 20.03 22.53 -18.07
N ASP A 279 20.27 22.74 -16.77
CA ASP A 279 19.89 21.79 -15.72
C ASP A 279 18.39 21.92 -15.41
N ILE A 280 17.57 21.11 -16.08
CA ILE A 280 16.12 21.06 -15.86
C ILE A 280 15.85 20.25 -14.58
N LYS A 281 15.44 20.95 -13.52
CA LYS A 281 15.10 20.35 -12.22
C LYS A 281 13.60 20.07 -12.08
N GLY A 282 13.25 19.08 -11.26
CA GLY A 282 11.86 18.76 -10.91
C GLY A 282 11.23 17.69 -11.80
N GLY A 283 9.92 17.77 -12.03
CA GLY A 283 9.14 16.77 -12.79
C GLY A 283 9.48 16.66 -14.29
N TYR A 284 10.29 17.60 -14.79
CA TYR A 284 10.73 17.67 -16.18
C TYR A 284 12.22 17.29 -16.33
N GLN A 285 12.82 16.65 -15.32
CA GLN A 285 14.21 16.22 -15.39
C GLN A 285 14.38 15.06 -16.39
N LYS A 286 15.56 14.95 -17.00
CA LYS A 286 15.93 13.80 -17.82
C LYS A 286 15.69 12.48 -17.06
N PRO A 287 14.97 11.51 -17.65
CA PRO A 287 14.70 10.25 -16.98
C PRO A 287 16.01 9.47 -16.77
N ASN A 288 16.29 9.10 -15.52
CA ASN A 288 17.40 8.19 -15.20
C ASN A 288 16.83 6.81 -14.87
N LEU A 289 17.58 5.76 -15.21
CA LEU A 289 17.17 4.38 -14.97
C LEU A 289 17.06 4.06 -13.47
N SER A 290 17.97 4.58 -12.65
CA SER A 290 17.99 4.35 -11.19
C SER A 290 16.72 4.80 -10.48
N ASP A 291 15.98 5.69 -11.12
CA ASP A 291 14.81 6.31 -10.54
C ASP A 291 13.48 5.70 -11.00
N ILE A 292 13.54 4.74 -11.92
CA ILE A 292 12.39 3.91 -12.31
C ILE A 292 12.00 3.05 -11.11
N LEU A 293 10.70 2.89 -10.86
CA LEU A 293 10.18 2.18 -9.70
C LEU A 293 10.75 0.75 -9.55
N LEU A 294 10.85 0.00 -10.65
CA LEU A 294 11.48 -1.32 -10.63
C LEU A 294 12.94 -1.27 -10.17
N CYS A 295 13.75 -0.34 -10.68
CA CYS A 295 15.13 -0.16 -10.25
C CYS A 295 15.22 0.31 -8.79
N GLN A 296 14.28 1.16 -8.35
CA GLN A 296 14.21 1.59 -6.95
C GLN A 296 13.92 0.42 -6.01
N ILE A 297 13.02 -0.50 -6.37
CA ILE A 297 12.73 -1.70 -5.57
C ILE A 297 13.97 -2.59 -5.47
N VAL A 298 14.69 -2.79 -6.57
CA VAL A 298 15.91 -3.62 -6.60
C VAL A 298 17.03 -3.00 -5.77
N LEU A 299 17.20 -1.68 -5.84
CA LEU A 299 18.24 -0.97 -5.08
C LEU A 299 17.85 -0.67 -3.63
N PHE A 300 16.57 -0.80 -3.27
CA PHE A 300 16.06 -0.47 -1.95
C PHE A 300 16.78 -1.20 -0.80
N PRO A 301 17.05 -2.53 -0.86
CA PRO A 301 17.78 -3.22 0.19
C PRO A 301 19.19 -2.67 0.40
N TYR A 302 19.87 -2.29 -0.68
CA TYR A 302 21.20 -1.68 -0.61
C TYR A 302 21.14 -0.29 0.04
N TYR A 303 20.18 0.55 -0.35
CA TYR A 303 20.00 1.86 0.28
C TYR A 303 19.57 1.75 1.76
N LEU A 304 18.75 0.75 2.08
CA LEU A 304 18.31 0.51 3.45
C LEU A 304 19.48 0.08 4.34
N THR A 305 20.28 -0.88 3.89
CA THR A 305 21.44 -1.37 4.66
C THR A 305 22.50 -0.29 4.85
N THR A 306 22.82 0.47 3.81
CA THR A 306 23.76 1.60 3.91
C THR A 306 23.24 2.70 4.84
N TYR A 307 21.94 3.02 4.78
CA TYR A 307 21.31 3.98 5.69
C TYR A 307 21.32 3.49 7.14
N LEU A 308 21.00 2.21 7.40
CA LEU A 308 21.03 1.64 8.74
C LEU A 308 22.43 1.64 9.33
N ALA A 309 23.46 1.31 8.53
CA ALA A 309 24.84 1.37 8.96
C ALA A 309 25.28 2.81 9.28
N TRP A 310 24.93 3.76 8.41
CA TRP A 310 25.17 5.18 8.67
C TRP A 310 24.45 5.67 9.92
N TYR A 311 23.19 5.28 10.14
CA TYR A 311 22.41 5.67 11.31
C TYR A 311 22.96 5.05 12.59
N ALA A 312 23.38 3.78 12.57
CA ALA A 312 24.04 3.14 13.69
C ALA A 312 25.36 3.86 14.05
N SER A 313 26.17 4.21 13.04
CA SER A 313 27.37 5.02 13.24
C SER A 313 27.04 6.41 13.79
N TRP A 314 25.96 7.04 13.34
CA TRP A 314 25.52 8.35 13.83
C TRP A 314 25.12 8.28 15.30
N VAL A 315 24.30 7.29 15.69
CA VAL A 315 23.89 7.08 17.08
C VAL A 315 25.10 6.79 17.96
N TYR A 316 26.02 5.94 17.49
CA TYR A 316 27.26 5.66 18.21
C TYR A 316 28.08 6.94 18.47
N ARG A 317 28.41 7.71 17.42
CA ARG A 317 29.26 8.90 17.54
C ARG A 317 28.61 10.03 18.36
N PHE A 318 27.35 10.37 18.08
CA PHE A 318 26.73 11.56 18.64
C PHE A 318 25.89 11.30 19.89
N THR A 319 25.34 10.09 20.06
CA THR A 319 24.51 9.76 21.24
C THR A 319 25.32 9.07 22.33
N LEU A 320 26.21 8.13 21.98
CA LEU A 320 27.02 7.39 22.95
C LEU A 320 28.37 8.08 23.23
N CYS A 321 29.12 8.45 22.19
CA CYS A 321 30.44 9.08 22.34
C CYS A 321 30.38 10.60 22.55
N ARG A 322 29.22 11.24 22.34
CA ARG A 322 28.99 12.69 22.50
C ARG A 322 30.04 13.57 21.79
N GLU A 323 30.45 13.17 20.59
CA GLU A 323 31.35 13.98 19.76
C GLU A 323 30.67 15.29 19.32
N GLU A 324 31.45 16.36 19.15
CA GLU A 324 30.95 17.60 18.56
C GLU A 324 30.62 17.43 17.08
N TYR A 325 29.55 18.07 16.61
CA TYR A 325 29.17 17.99 15.20
C TYR A 325 30.20 18.69 14.31
N GLY A 326 30.72 17.96 13.32
CA GLY A 326 31.45 18.54 12.21
C GLY A 326 30.54 19.36 11.29
N ASP A 327 31.13 20.10 10.36
CA ASP A 327 30.38 20.99 9.47
C ASP A 327 29.43 20.22 8.53
N GLN A 328 29.82 19.01 8.11
CA GLN A 328 28.97 18.16 7.28
C GLN A 328 27.73 17.68 8.03
N GLU A 329 27.88 17.33 9.30
CA GLU A 329 26.80 16.90 10.18
C GLU A 329 25.87 18.07 10.55
N LYS A 330 26.44 19.25 10.80
CA LYS A 330 25.67 20.50 10.97
C LYS A 330 24.83 20.78 9.72
N PHE A 331 25.43 20.72 8.53
CA PHE A 331 24.69 20.88 7.27
C PHE A 331 23.59 19.83 7.09
N PHE A 332 23.83 18.58 7.46
CA PHE A 332 22.80 17.53 7.43
C PHE A 332 21.60 17.88 8.31
N ILE A 333 21.84 18.37 9.53
CA ILE A 333 20.79 18.79 10.48
C ILE A 333 20.02 20.01 9.94
N ILE A 334 20.74 21.05 9.50
CA ILE A 334 20.16 22.27 8.92
C ILE A 334 19.24 21.91 7.75
N ARG A 335 19.75 21.10 6.81
CA ARG A 335 18.99 20.60 5.66
C ARG A 335 17.72 19.86 6.08
N ARG A 336 17.81 19.04 7.14
CA ARG A 336 16.69 18.29 7.69
C ARG A 336 15.63 19.20 8.31
N TYR A 337 16.02 20.24 9.03
CA TYR A 337 15.09 21.24 9.57
C TYR A 337 14.39 22.03 8.47
N MET A 338 15.13 22.43 7.44
CA MET A 338 14.60 23.15 6.27
C MET A 338 13.77 22.28 5.33
N ARG A 339 13.74 20.95 5.52
CA ARG A 339 12.98 19.98 4.70
C ARG A 339 13.31 20.04 3.20
N MET A 340 14.57 20.29 2.86
CA MET A 340 15.02 20.34 1.46
C MET A 340 15.80 19.09 1.05
N SER A 341 15.79 18.78 -0.24
CA SER A 341 16.60 17.69 -0.78
C SER A 341 18.09 18.04 -0.74
N GLN A 342 18.96 17.03 -0.78
CA GLN A 342 20.41 17.27 -0.86
C GLN A 342 20.79 18.06 -2.12
N SER A 343 20.20 17.74 -3.27
CA SER A 343 20.46 18.47 -4.52
C SER A 343 20.02 19.94 -4.49
N GLN A 344 18.90 20.25 -3.81
CA GLN A 344 18.47 21.63 -3.60
C GLN A 344 19.48 22.36 -2.72
N PHE A 345 19.92 21.72 -1.62
CA PHE A 345 20.87 22.30 -0.69
C PHE A 345 22.23 22.54 -1.35
N ASP A 346 22.73 21.57 -2.10
CA ASP A 346 24.02 21.65 -2.79
C ASP A 346 24.04 22.77 -3.84
N SER A 347 22.90 23.04 -4.49
CA SER A 347 22.78 24.12 -5.48
C SER A 347 22.68 25.52 -4.90
N MET A 348 22.55 25.66 -3.57
CA MET A 348 22.64 26.96 -2.93
C MET A 348 24.08 27.48 -2.96
N GLU A 349 24.21 28.80 -2.99
CA GLU A 349 25.51 29.46 -2.94
C GLU A 349 26.26 29.11 -1.65
N ASP A 350 27.56 28.89 -1.75
CA ASP A 350 28.37 28.47 -0.59
C ASP A 350 28.48 29.57 0.47
N SER A 351 28.42 30.84 0.05
CA SER A 351 28.32 32.01 0.94
C SER A 351 27.09 31.92 1.86
N LEU A 352 25.93 31.58 1.29
CA LEU A 352 24.69 31.39 2.02
C LEU A 352 24.79 30.21 3.00
N LYS A 353 25.42 29.10 2.60
CA LYS A 353 25.65 27.96 3.51
C LYS A 353 26.51 28.35 4.71
N GLN A 354 27.53 29.19 4.51
CA GLN A 354 28.35 29.72 5.60
C GLN A 354 27.52 30.55 6.58
N THR A 355 26.62 31.42 6.10
CA THR A 355 25.73 32.19 7.00
C THR A 355 24.85 31.30 7.88
N PHE A 356 24.49 30.10 7.42
CA PHE A 356 23.72 29.15 8.23
C PHE A 356 24.54 28.55 9.38
N LEU A 357 25.84 28.37 9.17
CA LEU A 357 26.75 27.94 10.22
C LEU A 357 26.96 29.07 11.24
N GLU A 358 27.16 30.30 10.76
CA GLU A 358 27.32 31.48 11.63
C GLU A 358 26.08 31.70 12.51
N LYS A 359 24.88 31.58 11.93
CA LYS A 359 23.60 31.67 12.66
C LYS A 359 23.28 30.42 13.50
N GLN A 360 24.15 29.41 13.51
CA GLN A 360 24.00 28.17 14.28
C GLN A 360 22.64 27.47 14.04
N LEU A 361 22.20 27.40 12.79
CA LEU A 361 20.86 26.89 12.44
C LEU A 361 20.70 25.37 12.64
N TRP A 362 21.76 24.66 13.04
CA TRP A 362 21.65 23.25 13.47
C TRP A 362 21.03 23.12 14.87
N ILE A 363 20.93 24.22 15.63
CA ILE A 363 20.16 24.30 16.86
C ILE A 363 18.71 24.62 16.51
N LYS A 364 17.78 23.82 17.01
CA LYS A 364 16.37 23.90 16.63
C LYS A 364 15.74 25.26 16.91
N ASP A 365 16.03 25.86 18.07
CA ASP A 365 15.44 27.13 18.48
C ASP A 365 15.91 28.30 17.59
N ASN A 366 17.20 28.32 17.23
CA ASN A 366 17.78 29.29 16.30
C ASN A 366 17.20 29.12 14.89
N TYR A 367 16.93 27.89 14.46
CA TYR A 367 16.25 27.65 13.20
C TYR A 367 14.81 28.17 13.22
N GLU A 368 14.08 27.97 14.32
CA GLU A 368 12.70 28.44 14.45
C GLU A 368 12.61 29.97 14.45
N SER A 369 13.55 30.67 15.08
CA SER A 369 13.63 32.13 15.03
C SER A 369 13.97 32.62 13.61
N TYR A 370 14.99 32.05 12.98
CA TYR A 370 15.35 32.37 11.59
C TYR A 370 14.19 32.13 10.62
N LYS A 371 13.45 31.03 10.80
CA LYS A 371 12.28 30.73 9.97
C LYS A 371 11.19 31.79 10.10
N LYS A 372 10.90 32.25 11.31
CA LYS A 372 9.94 33.34 11.56
C LYS A 372 10.38 34.64 10.91
N GLU A 373 11.66 35.00 11.07
CA GLU A 373 12.26 36.19 10.44
C GLU A 373 12.09 36.15 8.91
N GLN A 374 12.39 35.02 8.28
CA GLN A 374 12.22 34.86 6.83
C GLN A 374 10.75 34.92 6.39
N GLU A 375 9.81 34.36 7.17
CA GLU A 375 8.37 34.48 6.88
C GLU A 375 7.88 35.92 6.99
N GLU A 376 8.38 36.69 7.97
CA GLU A 376 8.07 38.11 8.15
C GLU A 376 8.66 38.98 7.04
N GLU A 377 9.93 38.77 6.68
CA GLU A 377 10.56 39.44 5.53
C GLU A 377 9.79 39.20 4.24
N MET A 378 9.34 37.95 4.01
CA MET A 378 8.53 37.60 2.84
C MET A 378 7.17 38.30 2.87
N LYS A 379 6.51 38.38 4.03
CA LYS A 379 5.26 39.15 4.20
C LYS A 379 5.47 40.64 3.92
N VAL A 380 6.55 41.23 4.43
CA VAL A 380 6.90 42.64 4.17
C VAL A 380 7.20 42.86 2.69
N LYS A 381 7.96 41.99 2.04
CA LYS A 381 8.22 42.05 0.58
C LYS A 381 6.91 41.96 -0.21
N MET A 382 6.02 41.03 0.12
CA MET A 382 4.69 40.95 -0.50
C MET A 382 3.85 42.22 -0.25
N ALA A 383 3.97 42.82 0.93
CA ALA A 383 3.28 44.03 1.31
C ALA A 383 3.80 45.28 0.60
N THR A 384 5.11 45.40 0.41
CA THR A 384 5.82 46.61 -0.04
C THR A 384 6.09 46.63 -1.54
N ASP A 385 6.47 45.50 -2.14
CA ASP A 385 6.88 45.39 -3.54
C ASP A 385 5.73 45.83 -4.47
N PRO A 386 5.93 46.88 -5.31
CA PRO A 386 4.95 47.32 -6.29
C PRO A 386 4.44 46.22 -7.21
N ARG A 387 5.30 45.25 -7.57
CA ARG A 387 4.92 44.09 -8.40
C ARG A 387 3.96 43.17 -7.67
N MET A 388 4.23 42.87 -6.40
CA MET A 388 3.35 42.05 -5.55
C MET A 388 2.05 42.77 -5.20
N LYS A 389 2.08 44.10 -4.99
CA LYS A 389 0.87 44.93 -4.87
C LYS A 389 0.02 44.89 -6.14
N ARG A 390 0.63 44.88 -7.33
CA ARG A 390 -0.07 44.75 -8.61
C ARG A 390 -0.68 43.35 -8.77
N TYR A 391 0.09 42.30 -8.49
CA TYR A 391 -0.39 40.92 -8.53
C TYR A 391 -1.54 40.67 -7.56
N ARG A 392 -1.49 41.20 -6.33
CA ARG A 392 -2.61 41.11 -5.37
C ARG A 392 -3.86 41.83 -5.85
N ARG A 393 -3.72 43.01 -6.48
CA ARG A 393 -4.84 43.73 -7.10
C ARG A 393 -5.44 42.93 -8.26
N TRP A 394 -4.59 42.36 -9.12
CA TRP A 394 -5.02 41.48 -10.20
C TRP A 394 -5.72 40.22 -9.67
N MET A 395 -5.16 39.52 -8.68
CA MET A 395 -5.81 38.35 -8.05
C MET A 395 -7.21 38.68 -7.47
N LYS A 396 -7.40 39.89 -6.92
CA LYS A 396 -8.69 40.36 -6.39
C LYS A 396 -9.72 40.69 -7.50
N ASN A 397 -9.23 41.19 -8.63
CA ASN A 397 -10.07 41.70 -9.72
C ASN A 397 -10.30 40.68 -10.85
N GLU A 398 -9.28 39.91 -11.24
CA GLU A 398 -9.19 39.09 -12.47
C GLU A 398 -8.57 37.69 -12.24
N GLY A 399 -8.36 37.26 -10.99
CA GLY A 399 -7.72 35.98 -10.69
C GLY A 399 -8.53 34.74 -11.11
N PRO A 400 -7.87 33.60 -11.38
CA PRO A 400 -8.51 32.37 -11.82
C PRO A 400 -9.39 31.83 -10.68
N GLY A 401 -10.70 32.01 -10.83
CA GLY A 401 -11.68 31.71 -9.77
C GLY A 401 -12.91 32.63 -9.78
N ARG A 402 -12.88 33.77 -10.49
CA ARG A 402 -14.11 34.48 -10.86
C ARG A 402 -14.69 33.87 -12.14
N LEU A 403 -15.94 33.41 -12.08
CA LEU A 403 -16.80 33.37 -13.27
C LEU A 403 -17.11 34.81 -13.64
N THR A 404 -16.40 35.36 -14.62
CA THR A 404 -16.86 36.56 -15.32
C THR A 404 -17.96 36.12 -16.27
N PHE A 405 -19.19 36.60 -16.08
CA PHE A 405 -20.19 36.53 -17.13
C PHE A 405 -19.59 37.31 -18.32
N ILE A 406 -19.37 36.62 -19.44
CA ILE A 406 -19.09 37.29 -20.70
C ILE A 406 -20.43 37.89 -21.08
N ASP A 407 -20.59 39.20 -20.86
CA ASP A 407 -21.71 39.92 -21.46
C ASP A 407 -21.48 39.90 -22.98
N GLU A 408 -22.39 39.26 -23.72
CA GLU A 408 -22.36 39.09 -25.18
C GLU A 408 -22.32 40.41 -25.96
#